data_AF-A0A101X547-F1
#
_entry.id   AF-A0A101X547-F1
#
_cell.length_a   1.000
_cell.length_b   1.000
_cell.length_c   1.000
_cell.angle_alpha   90.00
_cell.angle_beta   90.00
_cell.angle_gamma   90.00
#
_symmetry.space_group_name_H-M   'P 1'
#
loop_
_entity.id
_entity.type
_entity.pdbx_description
1 polymer ?
#
loop_
_entity_poly.entity_id
_entity_poly.type
_entity_poly.pdbx_seq_one_letter_code
_entity_poly.pdbx_strand_id
1 'polypeptide(L)'
;MSFYEFLWQAVKRPELLVEYARRADMQIEVSAEADFYDRLRQIAVLAVEILEREAAHIDGPIPQLLERCRDVARFVAEARMDLEAAGRDVSGLRPPRC
;
A
#
# COMPACT_ATOMS: atom_id res chain seq x y z
N MET A 1 14.77 5.35 5.07
CA MET A 1 13.35 5.65 4.82
C MET A 1 12.58 4.36 5.06
N SER A 2 11.58 4.37 5.93
CA SER A 2 10.74 3.19 6.19
C SER A 2 9.79 2.92 5.01
N PHE A 3 9.20 1.73 4.96
CA PHE A 3 8.20 1.43 3.94
C PHE A 3 6.94 2.26 4.16
N TYR A 4 6.60 2.54 5.42
CA TYR A 4 5.55 3.48 5.79
C TYR A 4 5.76 4.88 5.20
N GLU A 5 6.96 5.47 5.32
CA GLU A 5 7.28 6.78 4.72
C GLU A 5 7.18 6.74 3.20
N PHE A 6 7.65 5.64 2.59
CA PHE A 6 7.54 5.40 1.15
C PHE A 6 6.07 5.40 0.68
N LEU A 7 5.16 4.73 1.39
CA LEU A 7 3.74 4.68 1.04
C LEU A 7 3.10 6.07 1.05
N TRP A 8 3.41 6.90 2.04
CA TRP A 8 2.94 8.29 2.06
C TRP A 8 3.52 9.15 0.93
N GLN A 9 4.77 8.89 0.53
CA GLN A 9 5.32 9.52 -0.67
C GLN A 9 4.62 9.02 -1.93
N ALA A 10 4.24 7.75 -1.99
CA ALA A 10 3.49 7.18 -3.12
C ALA A 10 2.08 7.77 -3.26
N VAL A 11 1.43 8.17 -2.17
CA VAL A 11 0.18 8.97 -2.26
C VAL A 11 0.44 10.31 -2.98
N LYS A 12 1.61 10.92 -2.81
CA LYS A 12 1.93 12.19 -3.51
C LYS A 12 2.42 11.95 -4.94
N ARG A 13 3.15 10.86 -5.14
CA ARG A 13 3.84 10.47 -6.37
C ARG A 13 3.56 8.99 -6.67
N PRO A 14 2.40 8.66 -7.26
CA PRO A 14 1.95 7.28 -7.43
C PRO A 14 2.88 6.44 -8.31
N GLU A 15 3.69 7.08 -9.14
CA GLU A 15 4.71 6.43 -9.97
C GLU A 15 5.71 5.62 -9.13
N LEU A 16 5.96 6.06 -7.87
CA LEU A 16 6.83 5.34 -6.95
C LEU A 16 6.31 3.94 -6.64
N LEU A 17 4.99 3.79 -6.41
CA LEU A 17 4.40 2.47 -6.16
C LEU A 17 4.34 1.64 -7.44
N VAL A 18 4.07 2.26 -8.59
CA VAL A 18 4.08 1.57 -9.90
C VAL A 18 5.47 1.00 -10.21
N GLU A 19 6.53 1.79 -10.01
CA GLU A 19 7.91 1.34 -10.17
C GLU A 19 8.27 0.23 -9.17
N TYR A 20 7.79 0.35 -7.93
CA TYR A 20 7.98 -0.67 -6.91
C TYR A 20 7.32 -1.99 -7.30
N ALA A 21 6.03 -1.95 -7.70
CA ALA A 21 5.26 -3.11 -8.11
C ALA A 21 5.88 -3.84 -9.31
N ARG A 22 6.42 -3.11 -10.29
CA ARG A 22 7.13 -3.71 -11.44
C ARG A 22 8.34 -4.54 -11.02
N ARG A 23 9.04 -4.17 -9.94
CA ARG A 23 10.17 -4.96 -9.40
C ARG A 23 9.70 -6.23 -8.70
N ALA A 24 8.44 -6.27 -8.29
CA ALA A 24 7.75 -7.44 -7.71
C ALA A 24 6.94 -8.22 -8.76
N ASP A 25 7.24 -8.05 -10.06
CA ASP A 25 6.53 -8.67 -11.19
C ASP A 25 5.01 -8.41 -11.20
N MET A 26 4.59 -7.24 -10.71
CA MET A 26 3.21 -6.78 -10.74
C MET A 26 3.05 -5.58 -11.67
N GLN A 27 2.04 -5.66 -12.54
CA GLN A 27 1.56 -4.52 -13.33
C GLN A 27 0.35 -3.93 -12.63
N ILE A 28 0.51 -2.71 -12.13
CA ILE A 28 -0.54 -1.95 -11.46
C ILE A 28 -0.71 -0.60 -12.15
N GLU A 29 -1.90 -0.05 -12.04
CA GLU A 29 -2.21 1.31 -12.49
C GLU A 29 -2.80 2.09 -11.31
N VAL A 30 -2.37 3.34 -11.18
CA VAL A 30 -2.93 4.30 -10.24
C VAL A 30 -3.41 5.47 -11.06
N SER A 31 -4.68 5.84 -10.91
CA SER A 31 -5.25 6.91 -11.72
C SER A 31 -4.55 8.25 -11.43
N ALA A 32 -4.02 8.88 -12.48
CA ALA A 32 -3.37 10.19 -12.39
C ALA A 32 -4.37 11.31 -12.05
N GLU A 33 -5.63 11.13 -12.42
CA GLU A 33 -6.73 12.08 -12.18
C GLU A 33 -7.36 11.92 -10.79
N ALA A 34 -6.97 10.88 -10.03
CA ALA A 34 -7.48 10.66 -8.69
C ALA A 34 -7.11 11.81 -7.75
N ASP A 35 -8.10 12.29 -6.98
CA ASP A 35 -7.87 13.21 -5.89
C ASP A 35 -7.04 12.54 -4.77
N PHE A 36 -6.66 13.33 -3.75
CA PHE A 36 -5.84 12.84 -2.66
C PHE A 36 -6.43 11.60 -1.96
N TYR A 37 -7.74 11.58 -1.69
CA TYR A 37 -8.39 10.51 -0.95
C TYR A 37 -8.59 9.27 -1.82
N ASP A 38 -8.98 9.44 -3.07
CA ASP A 38 -9.08 8.32 -4.02
C ASP A 38 -7.72 7.64 -4.23
N ARG A 39 -6.66 8.44 -4.27
CA ARG A 39 -5.30 7.94 -4.38
C ARG A 39 -4.81 7.29 -3.09
N LEU A 40 -5.11 7.86 -1.93
CA LEU A 40 -4.83 7.25 -0.62
C LEU A 40 -5.44 5.85 -0.54
N ARG A 41 -6.70 5.70 -0.96
CA ARG A 41 -7.39 4.40 -1.02
C ARG A 41 -6.70 3.44 -1.98
N GLN A 42 -6.41 3.87 -3.21
CA GLN A 42 -5.74 3.03 -4.23
C GLN A 42 -4.38 2.54 -3.73
N ILE A 43 -3.54 3.44 -3.19
CA ILE A 43 -2.22 3.10 -2.68
C ILE A 43 -2.33 2.11 -1.50
N ALA A 44 -3.28 2.29 -0.59
CA ALA A 44 -3.47 1.38 0.54
C ALA A 44 -3.91 -0.03 0.12
N VAL A 45 -4.81 -0.15 -0.86
CA VAL A 45 -5.21 -1.45 -1.43
C VAL A 45 -4.02 -2.12 -2.12
N LEU A 46 -3.34 -1.39 -3.01
CA LEU A 46 -2.23 -1.93 -3.80
C LEU A 46 -1.03 -2.31 -2.93
N ALA A 47 -0.73 -1.55 -1.87
CA ALA A 47 0.35 -1.86 -0.94
C ALA A 47 0.17 -3.23 -0.28
N VAL A 48 -1.07 -3.59 0.06
CA VAL A 48 -1.41 -4.91 0.63
C VAL A 48 -1.21 -6.00 -0.43
N GLU A 49 -1.73 -5.80 -1.64
CA GLU A 49 -1.62 -6.78 -2.72
C GLU A 49 -0.16 -7.05 -3.10
N ILE A 50 0.65 -6.01 -3.19
CA ILE A 50 2.09 -6.13 -3.48
C ILE A 50 2.79 -6.89 -2.37
N LEU A 51 2.56 -6.53 -1.12
CA LEU A 51 3.22 -7.18 0.01
C LEU A 51 2.86 -8.67 0.09
N GLU A 52 1.58 -9.02 -0.11
CA GLU A 52 1.13 -10.42 -0.10
C GLU A 52 1.68 -11.20 -1.29
N ARG A 53 1.80 -10.56 -2.46
CA ARG A 53 2.45 -11.18 -3.62
C ARG A 53 3.91 -11.45 -3.34
N GLU A 54 4.65 -10.50 -2.76
CA GLU A 54 6.06 -10.69 -2.39
C GLU A 54 6.20 -11.81 -1.35
N ALA A 55 5.36 -11.82 -0.32
CA ALA A 55 5.36 -12.84 0.72
C ALA A 55 5.14 -14.25 0.14
N ALA A 56 4.29 -14.39 -0.87
CA ALA A 56 4.00 -15.68 -1.50
C ALA A 56 5.18 -16.28 -2.30
N HIS A 57 6.20 -15.49 -2.65
CA HIS A 57 7.40 -15.98 -3.36
C HIS A 57 8.62 -16.15 -2.45
N ILE A 58 8.47 -15.86 -1.17
CA ILE A 58 9.54 -15.93 -0.17
C ILE A 58 9.32 -17.17 0.70
N ASP A 59 10.25 -18.12 0.62
CA ASP A 59 10.27 -19.26 1.53
C ASP A 59 10.92 -18.88 2.87
N GLY A 60 10.11 -18.79 3.92
CA GLY A 60 10.56 -18.60 5.30
C GLY A 60 10.45 -17.16 5.84
N PRO A 61 10.63 -16.97 7.16
CA PRO A 61 10.46 -15.66 7.78
C PRO A 61 11.62 -14.72 7.41
N ILE A 62 11.34 -13.70 6.59
CA ILE A 62 12.26 -12.60 6.32
C ILE A 62 11.92 -11.43 7.26
N PRO A 63 12.83 -11.03 8.18
CA PRO A 63 12.57 -9.94 9.13
C PRO A 63 12.12 -8.64 8.47
N GLN A 64 12.70 -8.30 7.31
CA GLN A 64 12.33 -7.11 6.55
C GLN A 64 10.89 -7.17 6.02
N LEU A 65 10.37 -8.37 5.71
CA LEU A 65 8.99 -8.55 5.27
C LEU A 65 8.02 -8.35 6.44
N LEU A 66 8.37 -8.81 7.64
CA LEU A 66 7.59 -8.59 8.87
C LEU A 66 7.54 -7.11 9.25
N GLU A 67 8.64 -6.38 9.11
CA GLU A 67 8.65 -4.93 9.31
C GLU A 67 7.75 -4.22 8.30
N ARG A 68 7.85 -4.59 7.02
CA ARG A 68 6.98 -4.04 5.96
C ARG A 68 5.51 -4.38 6.18
N CYS A 69 5.21 -5.57 6.72
CA CYS A 69 3.86 -5.96 7.13
C CYS A 69 3.27 -4.99 8.16
N ARG A 70 4.05 -4.66 9.19
CA ARG A 70 3.62 -3.70 10.21
C ARG A 70 3.45 -2.30 9.64
N ASP A 71 4.35 -1.87 8.76
CA ASP A 71 4.28 -0.59 8.07
C ASP A 71 3.01 -0.48 7.20
N VAL A 72 2.69 -1.51 6.42
CA VAL A 72 1.46 -1.57 5.60
C VAL A 72 0.23 -1.61 6.48
N ALA A 73 0.20 -2.44 7.52
CA ALA A 73 -0.94 -2.51 8.43
C ALA A 73 -1.23 -1.16 9.11
N ARG A 74 -0.17 -0.46 9.55
CA ARG A 74 -0.27 0.89 10.08
C ARG A 74 -0.82 1.87 9.04
N PHE A 75 -0.23 1.87 7.84
CA PHE A 75 -0.67 2.75 6.75
C PHE A 75 -2.15 2.54 6.39
N VAL A 76 -2.61 1.30 6.29
CA VAL A 76 -4.02 0.97 5.99
C VAL A 76 -4.95 1.46 7.12
N ALA A 77 -4.55 1.29 8.38
CA ALA A 77 -5.35 1.75 9.52
C ALA A 77 -5.50 3.28 9.51
N GLU A 78 -4.42 4.02 9.29
CA GLU A 78 -4.45 5.48 9.18
C GLU A 78 -5.24 5.94 7.94
N ALA A 79 -5.03 5.32 6.79
CA ALA A 79 -5.79 5.61 5.57
C ALA A 79 -7.30 5.42 5.77
N ARG A 80 -7.71 4.35 6.46
CA ARG A 80 -9.11 4.11 6.81
C ARG A 80 -9.66 5.24 7.68
N MET A 81 -8.95 5.64 8.74
CA MET A 81 -9.37 6.72 9.62
C MET A 81 -9.53 8.05 8.86
N ASP A 82 -8.58 8.39 8.00
CA ASP A 82 -8.62 9.62 7.19
C ASP A 82 -9.78 9.62 6.20
N LEU A 83 -10.05 8.48 5.55
CA LEU A 83 -11.16 8.32 4.62
C LEU A 83 -12.52 8.37 5.34
N GLU A 84 -12.66 7.71 6.48
CA GLU A 84 -13.87 7.75 7.31
C GLU A 84 -14.15 9.18 7.80
N ALA A 85 -13.12 9.89 8.29
CA ALA A 85 -13.24 11.27 8.72
C ALA A 85 -13.64 12.22 7.58
N ALA A 86 -13.20 11.93 6.35
CA ALA A 86 -13.55 12.68 5.15
C ALA A 86 -14.88 12.24 4.49
N GLY A 87 -15.57 11.23 5.03
CA GLY A 87 -16.80 10.69 4.44
C GLY A 87 -16.59 10.01 3.08
N ARG A 88 -15.42 9.40 2.88
CA ARG A 88 -15.00 8.74 1.63
C ARG A 88 -15.16 7.22 1.70
N ASP A 89 -15.09 6.59 0.54
CA ASP A 89 -15.15 5.12 0.43
C ASP A 89 -13.91 4.45 1.05
N VAL A 90 -14.15 3.41 1.85
CA VAL A 90 -13.12 2.57 2.47
C VAL A 90 -13.10 1.13 1.94
N SER A 91 -13.84 0.88 0.85
CA SER A 91 -13.93 -0.44 0.23
C SER A 91 -12.56 -0.91 -0.26
N GLY A 92 -12.27 -2.18 0.03
CA GLY A 92 -11.00 -2.84 -0.29
C GLY A 92 -9.91 -2.67 0.76
N LEU A 93 -10.05 -1.74 1.72
CA LEU A 93 -9.06 -1.58 2.79
C LEU A 93 -9.12 -2.76 3.75
N ARG A 94 -8.03 -3.51 3.82
CA ARG A 94 -7.89 -4.68 4.69
C ARG A 94 -6.46 -4.76 5.25
N PRO A 95 -6.27 -5.29 6.46
CA PRO A 95 -4.93 -5.58 6.93
C PRO A 95 -4.25 -6.63 6.02
N PRO A 96 -2.92 -6.56 5.85
CA PRO A 96 -2.18 -7.58 5.11
C PRO A 96 -2.15 -8.92 5.86
N ARG A 97 -2.07 -10.04 5.13
CA ARG A 97 -2.06 -11.42 5.65
C ARG A 97 -0.65 -12.01 5.74
N CYS A 98 0.27 -11.21 6.23
CA CYS A 98 1.54 -11.63 6.78
C CYS A 98 1.42 -11.69 8.32
#